data_AF-A0A935PYA9-F1
#
_entry.id   AF-A0A935PYA9-F1
#
_cell.length_a   1.000
_cell.length_b   1.000
_cell.length_c   1.000
_cell.angle_alpha   90.00
_cell.angle_beta   90.00
_cell.angle_gamma   90.00
#
_symmetry.space_group_name_H-M   'P 1'
#
loop_
_entity.id
_entity.type
_entity.pdbx_description
1 polymer ?
#
loop_
_entity_poly.entity_id
_entity_poly.type
_entity_poly.pdbx_seq_one_letter_code
_entity_poly.pdbx_strand_id
1 'polypeptide(L)' 'MPYIASVERIGIEKGIQQGMQQWESALLERQLTRRFGPHSAETLARLQAATVEQLEQWAENILDATTLEEVFKDY' A
#
# COMPACT_ATOMS: atom_id res chain seq x y z
N MET A 1 -11.31 7.14 -37.74
CA MET A 1 -11.01 6.13 -36.70
C MET A 1 -10.83 6.84 -35.36
N PRO A 2 -11.59 6.51 -34.30
CA PRO A 2 -11.53 7.25 -33.04
C PRO A 2 -10.45 6.65 -32.12
N TYR A 3 -9.33 7.36 -31.96
CA TYR A 3 -8.24 7.00 -31.02
C TYR A 3 -8.51 7.49 -29.57
N ILE A 4 -9.66 8.14 -29.34
CA ILE A 4 -9.92 8.91 -28.11
C ILE A 4 -10.39 8.01 -26.95
N ALA A 5 -11.13 6.93 -27.25
CA ALA A 5 -11.69 6.04 -26.21
C ALA A 5 -10.61 5.27 -25.40
N SER A 6 -9.40 5.11 -25.94
CA SER A 6 -8.34 4.35 -25.26
C SER A 6 -7.63 5.18 -24.18
N VAL A 7 -7.39 6.47 -24.42
CA VAL A 7 -6.67 7.33 -23.46
C VAL A 7 -7.53 7.62 -22.23
N GLU A 8 -8.84 7.81 -22.42
CA GLU A 8 -9.80 8.03 -21.35
C GLU A 8 -9.92 6.80 -20.42
N ARG A 9 -9.95 5.59 -20.99
CA ARG A 9 -9.95 4.34 -20.19
C ARG A 9 -8.66 4.17 -19.40
N ILE A 10 -7.50 4.43 -20.01
CA ILE A 10 -6.20 4.35 -19.34
C ILE A 10 -6.11 5.36 -18.19
N GLY A 11 -6.65 6.57 -18.37
CA GLY A 11 -6.69 7.59 -17.32
C GLY A 11 -7.54 7.19 -16.12
N ILE A 12 -8.73 6.61 -16.37
CA ILE A 12 -9.63 6.13 -15.31
C ILE A 12 -9.02 4.92 -14.59
N GLU A 13 -8.47 3.95 -15.32
CA GLU A 13 -7.86 2.75 -14.74
C GLU A 13 -6.65 3.11 -13.87
N LYS A 14 -5.78 4.01 -14.34
CA LYS A 14 -4.66 4.55 -13.54
C LYS A 14 -5.16 5.30 -12.30
N GLY A 15 -6.20 6.13 -12.43
CA GLY A 15 -6.76 6.87 -11.30
C GLY A 15 -7.34 5.96 -10.22
N ILE A 16 -8.03 4.88 -10.62
CA ILE A 16 -8.55 3.87 -9.71
C ILE A 16 -7.40 3.11 -9.03
N GLN A 17 -6.41 2.65 -9.79
CA GLN A 17 -5.24 1.93 -9.24
C GLN A 17 -4.45 2.78 -8.24
N GLN A 18 -4.20 4.05 -8.56
CA GLN A 18 -3.52 4.97 -7.64
C GLN A 18 -4.37 5.24 -6.38
N GLY A 19 -5.69 5.37 -6.53
CA GLY A 19 -6.59 5.54 -5.41
C GLY A 19 -6.61 4.33 -4.48
N MET A 20 -6.58 3.11 -5.02
CA MET A 20 -6.52 1.88 -4.24
C MET A 20 -5.20 1.74 -3.48
N GLN A 21 -4.06 1.97 -4.15
CA GLN A 21 -2.74 1.94 -3.51
C GLN A 21 -2.61 2.93 -2.35
N GLN A 22 -3.07 4.17 -2.54
CA GLN A 22 -3.07 5.19 -1.50
C GLN A 22 -3.96 4.81 -0.31
N TRP A 23 -5.09 4.14 -0.59
CA TRP A 23 -6.02 3.72 0.45
C TRP A 23 -5.47 2.54 1.26
N GLU A 24 -4.89 1.54 0.61
CA GLU A 24 -4.24 0.39 1.26
C GLU A 24 -3.06 0.81 2.13
N SER A 25 -2.17 1.66 1.62
CA SER A 25 -1.03 2.17 2.41
C SER A 25 -1.48 2.96 3.64
N ALA A 26 -2.49 3.82 3.51
CA ALA A 26 -3.06 4.56 4.64
C ALA A 26 -3.75 3.66 5.67
N LEU A 27 -4.43 2.59 5.22
CA LEU A 27 -5.02 1.61 6.11
C LEU A 27 -3.94 0.85 6.88
N LEU A 28 -2.88 0.41 6.18
CA LEU A 28 -1.78 -0.31 6.78
C LEU A 28 -1.05 0.53 7.82
N GLU A 29 -0.78 1.80 7.51
CA GLU A 29 -0.19 2.77 8.43
C GLU A 29 -1.00 2.83 9.74
N ARG A 30 -2.33 2.92 9.64
CA ARG A 30 -3.21 2.95 10.81
C ARG A 30 -3.16 1.66 11.62
N GLN A 31 -3.14 0.50 10.96
CA GLN A 31 -3.05 -0.78 11.65
C GLN A 31 -1.72 -0.95 12.36
N LEU A 32 -0.63 -0.65 11.66
CA LEU A 32 0.72 -0.62 12.21
C LEU A 32 0.77 0.31 13.42
N THR A 33 0.16 1.50 13.32
CA THR A 33 0.19 2.51 14.41
C THR A 33 -0.57 2.03 15.64
N ARG A 34 -1.63 1.26 15.43
CA ARG A 34 -2.42 0.67 16.51
C ARG A 34 -1.73 -0.51 17.19
N ARG A 35 -1.03 -1.38 16.45
CA ARG A 35 -0.34 -2.55 17.02
C ARG A 35 1.01 -2.21 17.63
N PHE A 36 1.81 -1.39 16.94
CA PHE A 36 3.22 -1.13 17.32
C PHE A 36 3.48 0.29 17.82
N GLY A 37 2.50 1.19 17.75
CA GLY A 37 2.68 2.60 18.12
C GLY A 37 3.17 3.47 16.94
N PRO A 38 3.52 4.74 17.18
CA PRO A 38 3.92 5.67 16.12
C PRO A 38 5.19 5.20 15.39
N HIS A 39 5.15 5.20 14.06
CA HIS A 39 6.28 4.77 13.22
C HIS A 39 7.21 5.93 12.86
N SER A 40 8.47 5.59 12.60
CA SER A 40 9.45 6.50 12.04
C SER A 40 9.06 6.96 10.62
N ALA A 41 9.55 8.13 10.22
CA ALA A 41 9.35 8.65 8.86
C ALA A 41 9.84 7.68 7.77
N GLU A 42 10.85 6.86 8.06
CA GLU A 42 11.35 5.81 7.17
C GLU A 42 10.29 4.75 6.87
N THR A 43 9.50 4.35 7.87
CA THR A 43 8.41 3.39 7.71
C THR A 43 7.30 3.95 6.83
N LEU A 44 6.96 5.23 7.02
CA LEU A 44 5.97 5.92 6.18
C LEU A 44 6.46 6.04 4.73
N ALA A 45 7.72 6.38 4.53
CA ALA A 45 8.32 6.43 3.19
C ALA A 45 8.30 5.05 2.52
N ARG A 46 8.57 3.98 3.29
CA ARG A 46 8.50 2.60 2.81
C ARG A 46 7.08 2.19 2.42
N LEU A 47 6.07 2.58 3.20
CA LEU A 47 4.65 2.37 2.88
C LEU A 47 4.22 3.08 1.60
N GLN A 48 4.68 4.32 1.38
CA GLN A 48 4.34 5.08 0.17
C GLN A 48 5.06 4.59 -1.09
N ALA A 49 6.26 4.03 -0.94
CA ALA A 49 7.04 3.47 -2.05
C ALA A 49 6.69 1.99 -2.36
N ALA A 50 5.84 1.36 -1.55
CA ALA A 50 5.47 -0.04 -1.68
C ALA A 50 4.57 -0.27 -2.90
N THR A 51 4.70 -1.45 -3.52
CA THR A 51 3.74 -1.92 -4.53
C THR A 51 2.46 -2.45 -3.87
N VAL A 52 1.39 -2.64 -4.65
CA VAL A 52 0.14 -3.27 -4.15
C VAL A 52 0.46 -4.62 -3.51
N GLU A 53 1.23 -5.47 -4.20
CA GLU A 53 1.61 -6.79 -3.73
C GLU A 53 2.34 -6.76 -2.37
N GLN A 54 3.22 -5.78 -2.16
CA GLN A 54 3.89 -5.60 -0.87
C GLN A 54 2.93 -5.13 0.22
N LEU A 55 2.00 -4.22 -0.10
CA LEU A 55 0.98 -3.77 0.84
C LEU A 55 0.05 -4.91 1.26
N GLU A 56 -0.38 -5.75 0.31
CA GLU A 56 -1.17 -6.95 0.57
C GLU A 56 -0.42 -7.94 1.46
N GLN A 57 0.85 -8.25 1.12
CA GLN A 57 1.66 -9.15 1.92
C GLN A 57 1.86 -8.63 3.36
N TRP A 58 2.12 -7.33 3.52
CA TRP A 58 2.26 -6.74 4.84
C TRP A 58 0.92 -6.70 5.60
N ALA A 59 -0.22 -6.62 4.91
CA ALA A 59 -1.55 -6.73 5.50
C ALA A 59 -1.86 -8.13 6.03
N GLU A 60 -1.30 -9.17 5.43
CA GLU A 60 -1.36 -10.53 5.96
C GLU A 60 -0.36 -10.71 7.09
N ASN A 61 0.90 -10.29 6.89
CA ASN A 61 1.95 -10.41 7.89
C ASN A 61 1.58 -9.70 9.19
N ILE A 62 0.87 -8.57 9.14
CA ILE A 62 0.46 -7.85 10.36
C ILE A 62 -0.51 -8.65 11.24
N LEU A 63 -1.14 -9.71 10.75
CA LEU A 63 -2.04 -10.54 11.59
C LEU A 63 -1.21 -11.45 12.51
N ASP A 64 -0.13 -12.02 11.99
CA ASP A 64 0.71 -13.00 12.68
C ASP A 64 2.01 -12.40 13.27
N ALA A 65 2.51 -11.30 12.72
CA ALA A 65 3.76 -10.68 13.13
C ALA A 65 3.68 -10.17 14.57
N THR A 66 4.75 -10.41 15.34
CA THR A 66 4.89 -9.90 16.72
C THR A 66 5.72 -8.62 16.75
N THR A 67 6.46 -8.35 15.67
CA THR A 67 7.32 -7.18 15.51
C THR A 67 7.09 -6.47 14.18
N LEU A 68 7.47 -5.19 14.13
CA LEU A 68 7.44 -4.36 12.93
C LEU A 68 8.29 -4.92 11.78
N GLU A 69 9.43 -5.52 12.12
CA GLU A 69 10.34 -6.17 11.16
C GLU A 69 9.71 -7.40 10.50
N GLU A 70 8.93 -8.17 11.26
CA GLU A 70 8.20 -9.33 10.72
C GLU A 70 7.08 -8.91 9.76
N VAL A 71 6.45 -7.74 9.99
CA VAL A 71 5.46 -7.22 9.03
C VAL A 71 6.12 -6.94 7.68
N PHE A 72 7.30 -6.32 7.72
CA PHE A 72 8.03 -5.87 6.54
C PHE A 72 8.99 -6.91 5.95
N LYS A 73 8.86 -8.17 6.35
CA LYS A 73 9.61 -9.27 5.75
C LYS A 73 9.06 -9.52 4.34
N ASP A 74 9.88 -9.19 3.34
CA ASP A 74 9.68 -9.57 1.95
C ASP A 74 10.18 -11.03 1.82
N TYR A 75 9.33 -11.93 1.31
CA TYR A 75 9.68 -13.35 1.09
C TYR A 75 10.24 -13.58 -0.32
#